data_AF-A0A2G4HUG0-F1
#
_entry.id   AF-A0A2G4HUG0-F1
#
_cell.length_a   1.000
_cell.length_b   1.000
_cell.length_c   1.000
_cell.angle_alpha   90.00
_cell.angle_beta   90.00
_cell.angle_gamma   90.00
#
_symmetry.space_group_name_H-M   'P 1'
#
loop_
_entity.id
_entity.type
_entity.pdbx_description
1 polymer ?
#
loop_
_entity_poly.entity_id
_entity_poly.type
_entity_poly.pdbx_seq_one_letter_code
_entity_poly.pdbx_strand_id
1 'polypeptide(L)'
;MKQLRIPQGLFYPFHLCHPETLARLLTRFATVHFRDFMALQLTPMSGMTAFPDRMGMSFPDLIASGRLRQGHDVSGPLSPTVAAAVDRDLCDPLWRSCFHRALCQDRRLQRGLFEPAHSLRIGDSLVPGPVALLHLMDDSFRQEDYDLAKVRGLCRNNVTREEGYRFEYGLALVKTSAALVYTQTLALVLQLQPATDSPAHFALYAQSCARENWPSTNHLLVRTGY
;
A
#
# COMPACT_ATOMS: atom_id res chain seq x y z
N MET A 1 27.33 -28.82 -8.18
CA MET A 1 26.56 -28.33 -7.01
C MET A 1 25.92 -27.01 -7.37
N LYS A 2 24.58 -26.89 -7.38
CA LYS A 2 23.91 -25.59 -7.57
C LYS A 2 24.12 -24.78 -6.28
N GLN A 3 24.89 -23.70 -6.33
CA GLN A 3 24.93 -22.73 -5.24
C GLN A 3 23.48 -22.29 -4.98
N LEU A 4 22.96 -22.59 -3.80
CA LEU A 4 21.68 -22.04 -3.33
C LEU A 4 21.88 -20.53 -3.23
N ARG A 5 21.41 -19.82 -4.26
CA ARG A 5 21.49 -18.37 -4.31
C ARG A 5 20.59 -17.84 -3.20
N ILE A 6 21.18 -17.13 -2.23
CA ILE A 6 20.43 -16.47 -1.16
C ILE A 6 19.39 -15.55 -1.84
N PRO A 7 18.10 -15.61 -1.45
CA PRO A 7 17.06 -14.85 -2.12
C PRO A 7 17.26 -13.34 -1.94
N GLN A 8 16.66 -12.57 -2.83
CA GLN A 8 16.55 -11.11 -2.71
C GLN A 8 15.12 -10.77 -2.28
N GLY A 9 14.98 -9.75 -1.44
CA GLY A 9 13.70 -9.34 -0.86
C GLY A 9 13.19 -8.04 -1.47
N LEU A 10 11.87 -7.88 -1.58
CA LEU A 10 11.21 -6.60 -1.88
C LEU A 10 10.39 -6.18 -0.67
N PHE A 11 10.78 -5.07 -0.03
CA PHE A 11 10.04 -4.54 1.10
C PHE A 11 8.77 -3.79 0.66
N TYR A 12 7.67 -4.00 1.37
CA TYR A 12 6.39 -3.31 1.14
C TYR A 12 5.59 -3.15 2.44
N PRO A 13 4.53 -2.30 2.46
CA PRO A 13 4.12 -1.25 1.51
C PRO A 13 5.06 -0.01 1.52
N PHE A 14 4.62 1.12 0.95
CA PHE A 14 5.32 2.42 0.96
C PHE A 14 5.32 3.06 2.36
N HIS A 15 6.16 2.54 3.25
CA HIS A 15 6.46 3.19 4.52
C HIS A 15 7.93 3.02 4.87
N LEU A 16 8.46 3.92 5.70
CA LEU A 16 9.79 3.76 6.25
C LEU A 16 9.90 2.41 6.96
N CYS A 17 10.83 1.57 6.49
CA CYS A 17 11.17 0.33 7.14
C CYS A 17 11.92 0.63 8.44
N HIS A 18 11.47 0.03 9.54
CA HIS A 18 12.13 0.22 10.81
C HIS A 18 13.57 -0.33 10.75
N PRO A 19 14.59 0.33 11.34
CA PRO A 19 15.98 -0.13 11.28
C PRO A 19 16.17 -1.57 11.76
N GLU A 20 15.44 -2.00 12.79
CA GLU A 20 15.48 -3.38 13.28
C GLU A 20 14.85 -4.37 12.29
N THR A 21 13.75 -3.99 11.65
CA THR A 21 13.16 -4.76 10.54
C THR A 21 14.17 -4.90 9.42
N LEU A 22 14.86 -3.81 9.05
CA LEU A 22 15.88 -3.83 8.01
C LEU A 22 17.04 -4.77 8.38
N ALA A 23 17.55 -4.71 9.60
CA ALA A 23 18.61 -5.61 10.05
C ALA A 23 18.18 -7.08 9.89
N ARG A 24 16.96 -7.43 10.31
CA ARG A 24 16.42 -8.78 10.17
C ARG A 24 16.22 -9.18 8.71
N LEU A 25 15.73 -8.29 7.85
CA LEU A 25 15.64 -8.54 6.41
C LEU A 25 17.02 -8.84 5.81
N LEU A 26 18.04 -8.07 6.19
CA LEU A 26 19.41 -8.24 5.71
C LEU A 26 20.04 -9.56 6.20
N THR A 27 19.60 -10.14 7.32
CA THR A 27 20.05 -11.50 7.69
C THR A 27 19.46 -12.60 6.79
N ARG A 28 18.28 -12.36 6.21
CA ARG A 28 17.53 -13.35 5.40
C ARG A 28 17.76 -13.20 3.90
N PHE A 29 17.97 -11.98 3.43
CA PHE A 29 18.09 -11.65 2.02
C PHE A 29 19.48 -11.11 1.69
N ALA A 30 20.00 -11.50 0.53
CA ALA A 30 21.28 -11.00 0.03
C ALA A 30 21.20 -9.49 -0.22
N THR A 31 20.13 -9.07 -0.88
CA THR A 31 19.80 -7.67 -1.18
C THR A 31 18.33 -7.42 -0.82
N VAL A 32 18.06 -6.28 -0.22
CA VAL A 32 16.69 -5.81 0.05
C VAL A 32 16.39 -4.62 -0.85
N HIS A 33 15.31 -4.73 -1.60
CA HIS A 33 14.84 -3.71 -2.51
C HIS A 33 13.75 -2.88 -1.85
N PHE A 34 13.82 -1.57 -2.08
CA PHE A 34 12.82 -0.59 -1.70
C PHE A 34 12.29 0.08 -2.97
N ARG A 35 11.04 0.52 -2.93
CA ARG A 35 10.48 1.38 -3.97
C ARG A 35 10.75 2.81 -3.57
N ASP A 36 10.89 3.72 -4.53
CA ASP A 36 11.22 5.10 -4.18
C ASP A 36 9.96 5.89 -3.83
N PHE A 37 8.93 5.70 -4.65
CA PHE A 37 7.76 6.54 -4.65
C PHE A 37 6.62 5.88 -5.43
N MET A 38 5.40 6.26 -5.08
CA MET A 38 4.21 5.96 -5.89
C MET A 38 3.37 7.21 -5.97
N ALA A 39 3.30 7.80 -7.16
CA ALA A 39 2.26 8.77 -7.47
C ALA A 39 1.21 8.17 -8.41
N LEU A 40 0.03 7.82 -7.90
CA LEU A 40 -1.06 7.30 -8.72
C LEU A 40 -1.85 8.44 -9.36
N GLN A 41 -1.95 8.43 -10.68
CA GLN A 41 -2.87 9.30 -11.41
C GLN A 41 -4.23 8.61 -11.58
N LEU A 42 -5.21 9.02 -10.79
CA LEU A 42 -6.57 8.44 -10.82
C LEU A 42 -7.41 9.00 -11.95
N THR A 43 -7.29 10.30 -12.20
CA THR A 43 -7.90 11.01 -13.33
C THR A 43 -6.85 11.92 -13.97
N PRO A 44 -7.05 12.40 -15.22
CA PRO A 44 -6.12 13.35 -15.84
C PRO A 44 -5.80 14.57 -14.97
N MET A 45 -6.77 14.99 -14.14
CA MET A 45 -6.69 16.18 -13.29
C MET A 45 -6.38 15.88 -11.82
N SER A 46 -6.28 14.61 -11.43
CA SER A 46 -6.07 14.21 -10.03
C SER A 46 -4.99 13.14 -9.94
N GLY A 47 -3.86 13.56 -9.39
CA GLY A 47 -2.76 12.71 -8.97
C GLY A 47 -2.73 12.57 -7.45
N MET A 48 -2.21 11.44 -6.99
CA MET A 48 -2.11 11.09 -5.58
C MET A 48 -0.72 10.61 -5.29
N THR A 49 -0.18 10.88 -4.11
CA THR A 49 1.15 10.42 -3.71
C THR A 49 1.06 9.51 -2.49
N ALA A 50 1.89 8.47 -2.46
CA ALA A 50 2.22 7.74 -1.24
C ALA A 50 3.47 8.36 -0.60
N PHE A 51 3.74 8.02 0.66
CA PHE A 51 4.95 8.46 1.35
C PHE A 51 6.21 7.99 0.59
N PRO A 52 7.21 8.88 0.38
CA PRO A 52 8.45 8.49 -0.27
C PRO A 52 9.26 7.56 0.63
N ASP A 53 9.76 6.47 0.05
CA ASP A 53 10.54 5.46 0.76
C ASP A 53 12.03 5.63 0.43
N ARG A 54 12.65 6.55 1.19
CA ARG A 54 14.05 7.01 0.99
C ARG A 54 15.04 6.32 1.93
N MET A 55 14.83 5.04 2.24
CA MET A 55 15.71 4.26 3.12
C MET A 55 17.21 4.37 2.75
N GLY A 56 17.56 4.38 1.46
CA GLY A 56 18.94 4.46 0.99
C GLY A 56 19.65 5.76 1.35
N MET A 57 18.93 6.87 1.57
CA MET A 57 19.55 8.11 2.06
C MET A 57 20.09 7.97 3.48
N SER A 58 19.44 7.15 4.31
CA SER A 58 19.85 6.91 5.70
C SER A 58 20.94 5.84 5.84
N PHE A 59 21.21 5.06 4.78
CA PHE A 59 22.15 3.93 4.81
C PHE A 59 23.03 3.86 3.55
N PRO A 60 23.87 4.88 3.28
CA PRO A 60 24.70 4.95 2.06
C PRO A 60 25.66 3.76 1.92
N ASP A 61 26.22 3.25 3.02
CA ASP A 61 27.13 2.11 3.00
C ASP A 61 26.45 0.81 2.52
N LEU A 62 25.17 0.65 2.84
CA LEU A 62 24.39 -0.52 2.39
C LEU A 62 24.03 -0.41 0.90
N ILE A 63 23.89 0.80 0.35
CA ILE A 63 23.75 1.03 -1.08
C ILE A 63 25.08 0.73 -1.79
N ALA A 64 26.19 1.27 -1.28
CA ALA A 64 27.52 1.08 -1.85
C ALA A 64 27.93 -0.40 -1.89
N SER A 65 27.58 -1.17 -0.85
CA SER A 65 27.83 -2.61 -0.78
C SER A 65 26.82 -3.48 -1.54
N GLY A 66 25.79 -2.89 -2.16
CA GLY A 66 24.75 -3.62 -2.90
C GLY A 66 23.78 -4.43 -2.03
N ARG A 67 23.82 -4.24 -0.70
CA ARG A 67 22.91 -4.85 0.27
C ARG A 67 21.53 -4.21 0.25
N LEU A 68 21.46 -2.94 -0.14
CA LEU A 68 20.23 -2.22 -0.45
C LEU A 68 20.16 -1.84 -1.94
N ARG A 69 18.96 -1.92 -2.51
CA ARG A 69 18.67 -1.32 -3.81
C ARG A 69 17.41 -0.46 -3.72
N GLN A 70 17.50 0.76 -4.23
CA GLN A 70 16.40 1.71 -4.39
C GLN A 70 16.22 2.02 -5.88
N GLY A 71 15.16 2.73 -6.26
CA GLY A 71 14.96 3.16 -7.65
C GLY A 71 13.71 2.64 -8.35
N HIS A 72 12.87 1.83 -7.69
CA HIS A 72 11.71 1.26 -8.37
C HIS A 72 10.56 2.28 -8.39
N ASP A 73 10.44 3.01 -9.49
CA ASP A 73 9.34 3.95 -9.74
C ASP A 73 8.08 3.19 -10.18
N VAL A 74 6.96 3.49 -9.52
CA VAL A 74 5.63 2.98 -9.88
C VAL A 74 4.60 4.11 -9.96
N SER A 75 5.07 5.30 -10.36
CA SER A 75 4.25 6.49 -10.54
C SER A 75 3.61 6.55 -11.93
N GLY A 76 2.54 7.33 -12.04
CA GLY A 76 1.82 7.60 -13.27
C GLY A 76 0.39 7.02 -13.29
N PRO A 77 -0.23 6.98 -14.47
CA PRO A 77 -1.56 6.41 -14.63
C PRO A 77 -1.55 4.91 -14.38
N LEU A 78 -2.65 4.40 -13.80
CA LEU A 78 -2.84 2.96 -13.68
C LEU A 78 -2.91 2.34 -15.07
N SER A 79 -2.00 1.41 -15.36
CA SER A 79 -2.09 0.62 -16.60
C SER A 79 -3.37 -0.22 -16.59
N PRO A 80 -3.90 -0.63 -17.76
CA PRO A 80 -5.13 -1.44 -17.81
C PRO A 80 -5.05 -2.72 -16.95
N THR A 81 -3.89 -3.36 -16.91
CA THR A 81 -3.65 -4.56 -16.10
C THR A 81 -3.71 -4.25 -14.59
N VAL A 82 -3.09 -3.16 -14.15
CA VAL A 82 -3.14 -2.76 -12.74
C VAL A 82 -4.54 -2.32 -12.36
N ALA A 83 -5.21 -1.53 -13.22
CA ALA A 83 -6.59 -1.10 -12.99
C ALA A 83 -7.53 -2.29 -12.82
N ALA A 84 -7.45 -3.29 -13.70
CA ALA A 84 -8.28 -4.49 -13.58
C ALA A 84 -7.99 -5.30 -12.30
N ALA A 85 -6.73 -5.37 -11.86
CA ALA A 85 -6.39 -6.04 -10.60
C ALA A 85 -6.92 -5.27 -9.37
N VAL A 86 -6.84 -3.94 -9.41
CA VAL A 86 -7.41 -3.07 -8.37
C VAL A 86 -8.93 -3.24 -8.30
N ASP A 87 -9.63 -3.24 -9.43
CA ASP A 87 -11.08 -3.49 -9.44
C ASP A 87 -11.45 -4.84 -8.83
N ARG A 88 -10.65 -5.89 -9.08
CA ARG A 88 -10.89 -7.20 -8.45
C ARG A 88 -10.72 -7.17 -6.93
N ASP A 89 -9.74 -6.43 -6.39
CA ASP A 89 -9.60 -6.24 -4.94
C ASP A 89 -10.77 -5.43 -4.35
N LEU A 90 -11.18 -4.35 -5.02
CA LEU A 90 -12.27 -3.48 -4.57
C LEU A 90 -13.64 -4.21 -4.58
N CYS A 91 -13.87 -5.04 -5.59
CA CYS A 91 -15.09 -5.85 -5.71
C CYS A 91 -15.09 -7.08 -4.78
N ASP A 92 -13.94 -7.52 -4.26
CA ASP A 92 -13.83 -8.68 -3.36
C ASP A 92 -14.27 -8.34 -1.92
N PRO A 93 -15.41 -8.88 -1.43
CA PRO A 93 -15.92 -8.56 -0.09
C PRO A 93 -15.00 -9.05 1.04
N LEU A 94 -14.25 -10.14 0.82
CA LEU A 94 -13.30 -10.64 1.81
C LEU A 94 -12.10 -9.69 1.89
N TRP A 95 -11.59 -9.24 0.75
CA TRP A 95 -10.52 -8.24 0.70
C TRP A 95 -10.94 -6.93 1.36
N ARG A 96 -12.14 -6.40 1.03
CA ARG A 96 -12.71 -5.22 1.69
C ARG A 96 -12.87 -5.41 3.20
N SER A 97 -13.29 -6.60 3.64
CA SER A 97 -13.41 -6.92 5.07
C SER A 97 -12.06 -6.95 5.77
N CYS A 98 -11.03 -7.51 5.14
CA CYS A 98 -9.66 -7.47 5.63
C CYS A 98 -9.14 -6.03 5.74
N PHE A 99 -9.41 -5.21 4.73
CA PHE A 99 -9.00 -3.81 4.70
C PHE A 99 -9.69 -3.03 5.82
N HIS A 100 -11.01 -3.15 5.93
CA HIS A 100 -11.78 -2.42 6.93
C HIS A 100 -11.35 -2.79 8.36
N ARG A 101 -11.15 -4.08 8.63
CA ARG A 101 -10.60 -4.52 9.94
C ARG A 101 -9.23 -3.89 10.21
N ALA A 102 -8.35 -3.86 9.21
CA ALA A 102 -7.05 -3.23 9.35
C ALA A 102 -7.17 -1.72 9.57
N LEU A 103 -8.07 -1.03 8.86
CA LEU A 103 -8.34 0.39 9.05
C LEU A 103 -8.77 0.69 10.48
N CYS A 104 -9.59 -0.17 11.09
CA CYS A 104 -10.07 0.02 12.45
C CYS A 104 -9.02 -0.28 13.54
N GLN A 105 -8.03 -1.14 13.25
CA GLN A 105 -7.16 -1.72 14.29
C GLN A 105 -5.68 -1.39 14.13
N ASP A 106 -5.21 -1.03 12.93
CA ASP A 106 -3.81 -0.81 12.62
C ASP A 106 -3.50 0.69 12.44
N ARG A 107 -2.93 1.29 13.50
CA ARG A 107 -2.51 2.70 13.49
C ARG A 107 -1.46 3.03 12.43
N ARG A 108 -0.62 2.07 12.03
CA ARG A 108 0.39 2.30 10.99
C ARG A 108 -0.27 2.39 9.64
N LEU A 109 -1.22 1.49 9.35
CA LEU A 109 -2.04 1.57 8.13
C LEU A 109 -2.82 2.88 8.08
N GLN A 110 -3.47 3.28 9.18
CA GLN A 110 -4.16 4.57 9.28
C GLN A 110 -3.23 5.74 8.94
N ARG A 111 -2.03 5.81 9.54
CA ARG A 111 -1.03 6.88 9.29
C ARG A 111 -0.47 6.87 7.86
N GLY A 112 -0.42 5.72 7.21
CA GLY A 112 0.01 5.61 5.82
C GLY A 112 -1.04 6.11 4.82
N LEU A 113 -2.32 6.08 5.21
CA LEU A 113 -3.45 6.44 4.35
C LEU A 113 -3.95 7.86 4.61
N PHE A 114 -3.99 8.23 5.89
CA PHE A 114 -4.49 9.49 6.41
C PHE A 114 -3.42 10.12 7.28
N GLU A 115 -3.37 11.44 7.33
CA GLU A 115 -2.53 12.15 8.31
C GLU A 115 -3.42 12.61 9.49
N PRO A 116 -3.69 11.75 10.49
CA PRO A 116 -4.72 12.01 11.50
C PRO A 116 -4.40 13.19 12.43
N ALA A 117 -3.16 13.69 12.45
CA ALA A 117 -2.77 14.87 13.22
C ALA A 117 -3.23 16.18 12.57
N HIS A 118 -3.61 16.16 11.29
CA HIS A 118 -4.06 17.33 10.55
C HIS A 118 -5.52 17.20 10.15
N SER A 119 -6.12 18.32 9.77
CA SER A 119 -7.46 18.31 9.19
C SER A 119 -7.43 17.70 7.79
N LEU A 120 -8.42 16.86 7.50
CA LEU A 120 -8.65 16.27 6.19
C LEU A 120 -9.70 17.07 5.44
N ARG A 121 -9.47 17.30 4.15
CA ARG A 121 -10.47 17.87 3.27
C ARG A 121 -11.43 16.76 2.85
N ILE A 122 -12.68 16.83 3.31
CA ILE A 122 -13.76 15.91 2.97
C ILE A 122 -14.75 16.68 2.09
N GLY A 123 -14.66 16.45 0.78
CA GLY A 123 -15.35 17.27 -0.22
C GLY A 123 -14.98 18.75 -0.09
N ASP A 124 -15.96 19.60 0.17
CA ASP A 124 -15.75 21.05 0.38
C ASP A 124 -15.53 21.46 1.84
N SER A 125 -15.53 20.50 2.77
CA SER A 125 -15.37 20.77 4.20
C SER A 125 -14.00 20.36 4.72
N LEU A 126 -13.43 21.16 5.61
CA LEU A 126 -12.24 20.78 6.38
C LEU A 126 -12.70 20.12 7.69
N VAL A 127 -12.34 18.86 7.90
CA VAL A 127 -12.75 18.05 9.05
C VAL A 127 -11.52 17.67 9.88
N PRO A 128 -11.56 17.75 11.23
CA PRO A 128 -10.46 17.25 12.05
C PRO A 128 -10.15 15.78 11.75
N GLY A 129 -8.87 15.45 11.53
CA GLY A 129 -8.41 14.11 11.15
C GLY A 129 -8.99 12.96 12.01
N PRO A 130 -9.00 13.07 13.36
CA PRO A 130 -9.54 12.00 14.20
C PRO A 130 -11.05 11.79 14.02
N VAL A 131 -11.79 12.87 13.76
CA VAL A 131 -13.24 12.81 13.52
C VAL A 131 -13.53 12.18 12.16
N ALA A 132 -12.77 12.57 11.13
CA ALA A 132 -12.88 11.98 9.81
C ALA A 132 -12.55 10.48 9.83
N LEU A 133 -11.46 10.10 10.51
CA LEU A 133 -11.06 8.69 10.65
C LEU A 133 -12.13 7.88 11.38
N LEU A 134 -12.69 8.39 12.48
CA LEU A 134 -13.76 7.70 13.21
C LEU A 134 -14.98 7.46 12.31
N HIS A 135 -15.33 8.41 11.44
CA HIS A 135 -16.42 8.24 10.49
C HIS A 135 -16.10 7.17 9.44
N LEU A 136 -14.88 7.17 8.88
CA LEU A 136 -14.43 6.17 7.89
C LEU A 136 -14.33 4.74 8.46
N MET A 137 -14.36 4.58 9.78
CA MET A 137 -14.41 3.30 10.49
C MET A 137 -15.84 2.74 10.66
N ASP A 138 -16.86 3.45 10.18
CA ASP A 138 -18.23 2.95 10.20
C ASP A 138 -18.40 1.74 9.26
N ASP A 139 -19.12 0.71 9.71
CA ASP A 139 -19.25 -0.55 8.96
C ASP A 139 -19.97 -0.37 7.62
N SER A 140 -20.77 0.68 7.45
CA SER A 140 -21.45 1.00 6.18
C SER A 140 -20.46 1.13 5.02
N PHE A 141 -19.27 1.68 5.25
CA PHE A 141 -18.23 1.79 4.22
C PHE A 141 -17.71 0.43 3.77
N ARG A 142 -17.68 -0.57 4.65
CA ARG A 142 -17.30 -1.94 4.29
C ARG A 142 -18.35 -2.59 3.40
N GLN A 143 -19.63 -2.34 3.66
CA GLN A 143 -20.74 -2.97 2.94
C GLN A 143 -20.98 -2.36 1.56
N GLU A 144 -20.67 -1.08 1.38
CA GLU A 144 -20.83 -0.38 0.10
C GLU A 144 -19.93 -0.96 -0.99
N ASP A 145 -20.46 -1.17 -2.20
CA ASP A 145 -19.67 -1.65 -3.33
C ASP A 145 -18.71 -0.58 -3.85
N TYR A 146 -17.49 -0.99 -4.18
CA TYR A 146 -16.45 -0.13 -4.75
C TYR A 146 -15.88 -0.74 -6.02
N ASP A 147 -15.59 0.13 -6.99
CA ASP A 147 -14.74 -0.10 -8.15
C ASP A 147 -14.03 1.22 -8.50
N LEU A 148 -13.04 1.17 -9.39
CA LEU A 148 -12.30 2.35 -9.84
C LEU A 148 -13.20 3.36 -10.55
N ALA A 149 -14.22 2.91 -11.28
CA ALA A 149 -15.12 3.82 -12.01
C ALA A 149 -15.91 4.70 -11.03
N LYS A 150 -16.41 4.12 -9.95
CA LYS A 150 -17.10 4.80 -8.85
C LYS A 150 -16.18 5.76 -8.13
N VAL A 151 -14.97 5.33 -7.75
CA VAL A 151 -13.99 6.22 -7.09
C VAL A 151 -13.60 7.39 -7.99
N ARG A 152 -13.37 7.16 -9.28
CA ARG A 152 -13.13 8.22 -10.27
C ARG A 152 -14.35 9.12 -10.44
N GLY A 153 -15.55 8.57 -10.41
CA GLY A 153 -16.81 9.30 -10.47
C GLY A 153 -17.00 10.26 -9.30
N LEU A 154 -16.46 9.92 -8.12
CA LEU A 154 -16.46 10.77 -6.94
C LEU A 154 -15.36 11.85 -6.96
N CYS A 155 -14.38 11.77 -7.87
CA CYS A 155 -13.35 12.78 -8.08
C CYS A 155 -13.91 13.94 -8.95
N ARG A 156 -14.89 14.68 -8.43
CA ARG A 156 -15.52 15.83 -9.11
C ARG A 156 -15.56 17.06 -8.19
N ASN A 157 -15.73 18.24 -8.78
CA ASN A 157 -15.98 19.47 -8.04
C ASN A 157 -17.38 19.44 -7.41
N ASN A 158 -17.56 20.08 -6.25
CA ASN A 158 -18.83 20.23 -5.51
C ASN A 158 -19.42 18.90 -5.00
N VAL A 159 -18.59 17.98 -4.52
CA VAL A 159 -19.07 16.77 -3.84
C VAL A 159 -19.64 17.10 -2.47
N THR A 160 -20.78 16.49 -2.15
CA THR A 160 -21.35 16.56 -0.81
C THR A 160 -20.39 15.96 0.22
N ARG A 161 -20.60 16.26 1.50
CA ARG A 161 -19.75 15.71 2.57
C ARG A 161 -19.77 14.18 2.60
N GLU A 162 -20.92 13.56 2.34
CA GLU A 162 -21.07 12.10 2.30
C GLU A 162 -20.32 11.48 1.11
N GLU A 163 -20.44 12.07 -0.08
CA GLU A 163 -19.65 11.68 -1.25
C GLU A 163 -18.15 11.88 -1.02
N GLY A 164 -17.76 12.93 -0.29
CA GLY A 164 -16.38 13.17 0.13
C GLY A 164 -15.84 12.03 1.01
N TYR A 165 -16.62 11.51 1.96
CA TYR A 165 -16.19 10.37 2.75
C TYR A 165 -16.11 9.08 1.94
N ARG A 166 -17.09 8.82 1.06
CA ARG A 166 -17.04 7.68 0.12
C ARG A 166 -15.82 7.75 -0.77
N PHE A 167 -15.48 8.96 -1.24
CA PHE A 167 -14.28 9.20 -2.01
C PHE A 167 -13.04 8.82 -1.19
N GLU A 168 -12.82 9.40 -0.01
CA GLU A 168 -11.64 9.13 0.82
C GLU A 168 -11.50 7.65 1.20
N TYR A 169 -12.61 6.97 1.52
CA TYR A 169 -12.59 5.52 1.79
C TYR A 169 -12.18 4.73 0.54
N GLY A 170 -12.86 4.99 -0.59
CA GLY A 170 -12.54 4.34 -1.87
C GLY A 170 -11.10 4.61 -2.32
N LEU A 171 -10.60 5.81 -2.04
CA LEU A 171 -9.24 6.23 -2.32
C LEU A 171 -8.22 5.42 -1.53
N ALA A 172 -8.51 5.17 -0.26
CA ALA A 172 -7.68 4.37 0.61
C ALA A 172 -7.64 2.90 0.16
N LEU A 173 -8.77 2.35 -0.33
CA LEU A 173 -8.81 1.03 -0.98
C LEU A 173 -7.89 1.00 -2.20
N VAL A 174 -8.04 1.96 -3.12
CA VAL A 174 -7.26 2.03 -4.37
C VAL A 174 -5.77 2.14 -4.09
N LYS A 175 -5.34 3.05 -3.21
CA LYS A 175 -3.92 3.20 -2.83
C LYS A 175 -3.33 1.90 -2.31
N THR A 176 -4.07 1.23 -1.43
CA THR A 176 -3.63 0.00 -0.80
C THR A 176 -3.51 -1.10 -1.83
N SER A 177 -4.57 -1.36 -2.60
CA SER A 177 -4.57 -2.39 -3.65
C SER A 177 -3.49 -2.13 -4.69
N ALA A 178 -3.39 -0.91 -5.24
CA ALA A 178 -2.36 -0.57 -6.22
C ALA A 178 -0.95 -0.82 -5.68
N ALA A 179 -0.66 -0.42 -4.43
CA ALA A 179 0.63 -0.69 -3.81
C ALA A 179 0.93 -2.20 -3.71
N LEU A 180 -0.06 -3.05 -3.46
CA LEU A 180 0.10 -4.51 -3.43
C LEU A 180 0.30 -5.09 -4.84
N VAL A 181 -0.49 -4.66 -5.83
CA VAL A 181 -0.36 -5.09 -7.23
C VAL A 181 1.01 -4.72 -7.80
N TYR A 182 1.52 -3.52 -7.52
CA TYR A 182 2.88 -3.13 -7.91
C TYR A 182 3.95 -3.95 -7.20
N THR A 183 3.74 -4.30 -5.92
CA THR A 183 4.65 -5.21 -5.20
C THR A 183 4.74 -6.55 -5.91
N GLN A 184 3.61 -7.14 -6.26
CA GLN A 184 3.57 -8.41 -6.98
C GLN A 184 4.24 -8.29 -8.35
N THR A 185 3.91 -7.26 -9.12
CA THR A 185 4.46 -7.04 -10.47
C THR A 185 5.99 -6.95 -10.42
N LEU A 186 6.53 -6.12 -9.53
CA LEU A 186 7.97 -5.97 -9.36
C LEU A 186 8.62 -7.26 -8.85
N ALA A 187 8.00 -7.94 -7.89
CA ALA A 187 8.50 -9.20 -7.36
C ALA A 187 8.63 -10.26 -8.45
N LEU A 188 7.65 -10.37 -9.35
CA LEU A 188 7.71 -11.28 -10.49
C LEU A 188 8.80 -10.88 -11.49
N VAL A 189 8.80 -9.64 -11.94
CA VAL A 189 9.74 -9.15 -12.98
C VAL A 189 11.19 -9.28 -12.53
N LEU A 190 11.46 -8.99 -11.25
CA LEU A 190 12.81 -8.96 -10.70
C LEU A 190 13.17 -10.24 -9.92
N GLN A 191 12.28 -11.23 -9.88
CA GLN A 191 12.42 -12.47 -9.10
C GLN A 191 12.73 -12.23 -7.62
N LEU A 192 12.06 -11.25 -7.02
CA LEU A 192 12.21 -10.88 -5.61
C LEU A 192 11.14 -11.59 -4.77
N GLN A 193 11.45 -11.78 -3.49
CA GLN A 193 10.49 -12.29 -2.52
C GLN A 193 9.87 -11.11 -1.74
N PRO A 194 8.55 -10.87 -1.85
CA PRO A 194 7.86 -9.86 -1.05
C PRO A 194 8.08 -10.07 0.44
N ALA A 195 8.39 -9.00 1.17
CA ALA A 195 8.51 -9.01 2.61
C ALA A 195 7.92 -7.75 3.22
N THR A 196 7.21 -7.89 4.34
CA THR A 196 6.62 -6.77 5.08
C THR A 196 6.75 -6.98 6.57
N ASP A 197 6.70 -5.88 7.31
CA ASP A 197 6.59 -5.87 8.77
C ASP A 197 5.20 -5.45 9.25
N SER A 198 4.23 -5.28 8.34
CA SER A 198 2.84 -4.96 8.65
C SER A 198 1.95 -6.19 8.47
N PRO A 199 1.38 -6.74 9.56
CA PRO A 199 0.44 -7.85 9.48
C PRO A 199 -0.80 -7.53 8.64
N ALA A 200 -1.29 -6.28 8.66
CA ALA A 200 -2.41 -5.84 7.85
C ALA A 200 -2.12 -5.97 6.34
N HIS A 201 -0.99 -5.42 5.89
CA HIS A 201 -0.59 -5.51 4.47
C HIS A 201 -0.27 -6.95 4.08
N PHE A 202 0.32 -7.74 4.97
CA PHE A 202 0.56 -9.17 4.74
C PHE A 202 -0.74 -9.92 4.48
N ALA A 203 -1.78 -9.70 5.30
CA ALA A 203 -3.08 -10.36 5.16
C ALA A 203 -3.80 -9.93 3.86
N LEU A 204 -3.78 -8.64 3.53
CA LEU A 204 -4.35 -8.13 2.28
C LEU A 204 -3.64 -8.71 1.05
N TYR A 205 -2.30 -8.76 1.09
CA TYR A 205 -1.51 -9.34 0.00
C TYR A 205 -1.79 -10.83 -0.16
N ALA A 206 -1.87 -11.58 0.94
CA ALA A 206 -2.20 -12.99 0.93
C ALA A 206 -3.59 -13.25 0.34
N GLN A 207 -4.58 -12.39 0.64
CA GLN A 207 -5.92 -12.48 0.05
C GLN A 207 -5.89 -12.30 -1.47
N SER A 208 -5.19 -11.27 -1.97
CA SER A 208 -5.01 -11.07 -3.42
C SER A 208 -4.26 -12.24 -4.05
N CYS A 209 -3.19 -12.75 -3.41
CA CYS A 209 -2.45 -13.91 -3.92
C CYS A 209 -3.31 -15.17 -4.03
N ALA A 210 -4.13 -15.46 -3.01
CA ALA A 210 -5.00 -16.62 -3.00
C ALA A 210 -6.05 -16.56 -4.11
N ARG A 211 -6.68 -15.38 -4.30
CA ARG A 211 -7.68 -15.17 -5.35
C ARG A 211 -7.09 -15.26 -6.76
N GLU A 212 -5.93 -14.65 -6.97
CA GLU A 212 -5.30 -14.55 -8.30
C GLU A 212 -4.38 -15.75 -8.63
N ASN A 213 -4.25 -16.72 -7.71
CA ASN A 213 -3.29 -17.82 -7.78
C ASN A 213 -1.85 -17.33 -8.04
N TRP A 214 -1.48 -16.21 -7.42
CA TRP A 214 -0.10 -15.71 -7.45
C TRP A 214 0.80 -16.55 -6.55
N PRO A 215 2.13 -16.52 -6.76
CA PRO A 215 3.07 -17.11 -5.82
C PRO A 215 2.79 -16.67 -4.39
N SER A 216 2.61 -17.65 -3.50
CA SER A 216 2.30 -17.43 -2.08
C SER A 216 3.52 -17.03 -1.24
N THR A 217 4.70 -16.93 -1.87
CA THR A 217 5.93 -16.47 -1.21
C THR A 217 5.74 -15.04 -0.75
N ASN A 218 5.58 -14.87 0.55
CA ASN A 218 5.45 -13.58 1.22
C ASN A 218 5.99 -13.74 2.64
N HIS A 219 6.83 -12.81 3.10
CA HIS A 219 7.49 -12.92 4.40
C HIS A 219 6.99 -11.84 5.37
N LEU A 220 6.42 -12.26 6.50
CA LEU A 220 6.07 -11.35 7.59
C LEU A 220 7.21 -11.31 8.62
N LEU A 221 7.80 -10.14 8.82
CA LEU A 221 8.75 -9.86 9.89
C LEU A 221 8.11 -8.85 10.84
N VAL A 222 7.24 -9.34 11.74
CA VAL A 222 6.52 -8.47 12.68
C VAL A 222 7.51 -7.54 13.39
N ARG A 223 7.26 -6.23 13.30
CA ARG A 223 8.08 -5.20 13.92
C ARG A 223 8.14 -5.42 15.44
N THR A 224 9.34 -5.43 15.97
CA THR A 224 9.65 -5.33 17.39
C THR A 224 10.11 -3.88 17.66
N GLY A 225 9.62 -3.25 18.73
CA GLY A 225 9.94 -1.86 19.10
C GLY A 225 9.04 -0.76 18.51
N TYR A 226 8.77 0.29 19.31
CA TYR A 226 7.98 1.48 18.97
C TYR A 226 8.84 2.60 18.38
#